data_AF-A0A424SSZ6-F1
#
_entry.id   AF-A0A424SSZ6-F1
#
_cell.length_a   1.000
_cell.length_b   1.000
_cell.length_c   1.000
_cell.angle_alpha   90.00
_cell.angle_beta   90.00
_cell.angle_gamma   90.00
#
_symmetry.space_group_name_H-M   'P 1'
#
loop_
_entity.id
_entity.type
_entity.pdbx_description
1 polymer ?
#
loop_
_entity_poly.entity_id
_entity_poly.type
_entity_poly.pdbx_seq_one_letter_code
_entity_poly.pdbx_strand_id
1 'polypeptide(L)'
;MNKSNLFIIFSFTSFLIAGEISVSISENLVNDYLGLIGDHQIPKGKNNEQALWSINNPHVKFQEGSAEFFATVSYQKGKTNIKKSVTKNMYVEYNFDKNIIQLMIENPIVKMERKEGALGKIDISSLYQQGLKFQGPRPKAESFKLKTRKGRIKIDMNIEKSIIYFEQGVVRVAIELDYK
;
A
#
# COMPACT_ATOMS: atom_id res chain seq x y z
N MET A 1 11.30 -13.46 68.60
CA MET A 1 11.46 -12.03 68.23
C MET A 1 11.74 -12.00 66.73
N ASN A 2 10.71 -11.73 65.94
CA ASN A 2 10.71 -11.84 64.47
C ASN A 2 11.32 -10.59 63.83
N LYS A 3 12.22 -10.77 62.85
CA LYS A 3 12.43 -9.80 61.77
C LYS A 3 12.66 -10.55 60.46
N SER A 4 11.57 -10.75 59.73
CA SER A 4 11.58 -11.12 58.32
C SER A 4 11.88 -9.84 57.52
N ASN A 5 13.02 -9.82 56.82
CA ASN A 5 13.37 -8.74 55.90
C ASN A 5 12.69 -9.01 54.55
N LEU A 6 11.60 -8.29 54.29
CA LEU A 6 10.92 -8.31 53.00
C LEU A 6 11.66 -7.40 52.02
N PHE A 7 12.44 -7.99 51.11
CA PHE A 7 13.04 -7.27 49.99
C PHE A 7 11.98 -7.06 48.90
N ILE A 8 11.54 -5.81 48.72
CA ILE A 8 10.65 -5.43 47.60
C ILE A 8 11.54 -5.06 46.42
N ILE A 9 11.59 -5.94 45.41
CA ILE A 9 12.21 -5.64 44.11
C ILE A 9 11.20 -4.83 43.30
N PHE A 10 11.38 -3.51 43.24
CA PHE A 10 10.68 -2.65 42.28
C PHE A 10 11.31 -2.85 40.90
N SER A 11 10.70 -3.70 40.07
CA SER A 11 10.98 -3.71 38.63
C SER A 11 10.41 -2.43 38.02
N PHE A 12 11.23 -1.41 37.89
CA PHE A 12 10.95 -0.27 37.01
C PHE A 12 11.00 -0.77 35.56
N THR A 13 9.86 -1.19 35.02
CA THR A 13 9.70 -1.26 33.57
C THR A 13 9.70 0.16 33.07
N SER A 14 10.84 0.63 32.55
CA SER A 14 10.86 1.83 31.73
C SER A 14 9.96 1.58 30.53
N PHE A 15 8.75 2.14 30.55
CA PHE A 15 7.94 2.25 29.34
C PHE A 15 8.74 3.07 28.35
N LEU A 16 9.36 2.42 27.38
CA LEU A 16 9.87 3.10 26.20
C LEU A 16 8.63 3.66 25.50
N ILE A 17 8.42 4.98 25.61
CA ILE A 17 7.39 5.67 24.85
C ILE A 17 7.93 5.81 23.43
N ALA A 18 7.83 4.72 22.64
CA ALA A 18 8.05 4.79 21.21
C ALA A 18 6.86 5.54 20.59
N GLY A 19 7.16 6.60 19.82
CA GLY A 19 6.15 7.37 19.11
C GLY A 19 6.11 6.95 17.64
N GLU A 20 4.94 7.02 17.00
CA GLU A 20 4.83 6.81 15.55
C GLU A 20 4.70 8.13 14.79
N ILE A 21 5.27 8.16 13.58
CA ILE A 21 4.84 9.10 12.53
C ILE A 21 4.28 8.29 11.37
N SER A 22 3.27 8.82 10.68
CA SER A 22 2.59 8.08 9.62
C SER A 22 2.12 8.97 8.48
N VAL A 23 1.90 8.32 7.34
CA VAL A 23 1.22 8.86 6.16
C VAL A 23 0.00 8.00 5.90
N SER A 24 -1.15 8.65 5.70
CA SER A 24 -2.41 7.99 5.40
C SER A 24 -2.85 8.30 3.97
N ILE A 25 -3.23 7.27 3.22
CA ILE A 25 -3.70 7.34 1.84
C ILE A 25 -5.16 6.91 1.84
N SER A 26 -6.05 7.86 1.58
CA SER A 26 -7.50 7.60 1.59
C SER A 26 -7.95 6.84 0.34
N GLU A 27 -8.98 6.01 0.50
CA GLU A 27 -9.69 5.32 -0.58
C GLU A 27 -10.19 6.32 -1.64
N ASN A 28 -10.72 7.47 -1.20
CA ASN A 28 -11.23 8.51 -2.09
C ASN A 28 -10.13 9.05 -3.01
N LEU A 29 -8.95 9.36 -2.48
CA LEU A 29 -7.83 9.84 -3.30
C LEU A 29 -7.44 8.83 -4.40
N VAL A 30 -7.42 7.54 -4.06
CA VAL A 30 -7.09 6.48 -5.02
C VAL A 30 -8.21 6.31 -6.04
N ASN A 31 -9.47 6.38 -5.61
CA ASN A 31 -10.62 6.32 -6.51
C ASN A 31 -10.73 7.55 -7.42
N ASP A 32 -10.37 8.75 -6.96
CA ASP A 32 -10.30 9.96 -7.79
C ASP A 32 -9.24 9.78 -8.89
N TYR A 33 -8.06 9.26 -8.53
CA TYR A 33 -7.02 8.92 -9.50
C TYR A 33 -7.51 7.88 -10.53
N LEU A 34 -8.19 6.82 -10.08
CA LEU A 34 -8.72 5.79 -10.99
C LEU A 34 -9.85 6.35 -11.87
N GLY A 35 -10.66 7.26 -11.37
CA GLY A 35 -11.71 7.95 -12.13
C GLY A 35 -11.13 8.88 -13.21
N LEU A 36 -10.00 9.54 -12.94
CA LEU A 36 -9.28 10.34 -13.94
C LEU A 36 -8.71 9.50 -15.08
N ILE A 37 -8.20 8.30 -14.77
CA ILE A 37 -7.77 7.34 -15.79
C ILE A 37 -8.99 6.82 -16.53
N GLY A 38 -10.03 6.42 -15.80
CA GLY A 38 -11.31 6.01 -16.32
C GLY A 38 -11.26 4.74 -17.16
N ASP A 39 -12.33 4.54 -17.92
CA ASP A 39 -12.52 3.36 -18.75
C ASP A 39 -11.54 3.33 -19.92
N HIS A 40 -11.09 2.13 -20.28
CA HIS A 40 -10.10 1.93 -21.34
C HIS A 40 -10.56 0.93 -22.38
N GLN A 41 -10.27 1.20 -23.64
CA GLN A 41 -10.45 0.26 -24.75
C GLN A 41 -9.11 0.02 -25.45
N ILE A 42 -8.69 -1.25 -25.52
CA ILE A 42 -7.37 -1.65 -25.98
C ILE A 42 -7.54 -2.71 -27.06
N PRO A 43 -7.32 -2.36 -28.34
CA PRO A 43 -7.23 -3.36 -29.40
C PRO A 43 -5.93 -4.16 -29.24
N LYS A 44 -6.02 -5.49 -29.29
CA LYS A 44 -4.87 -6.39 -29.14
C LYS A 44 -4.90 -7.50 -30.18
N GLY A 45 -3.81 -7.63 -30.95
CA GLY A 45 -3.68 -8.59 -32.04
C GLY A 45 -3.28 -7.92 -33.36
N LYS A 46 -3.12 -8.71 -34.43
CA LYS A 46 -2.87 -8.21 -35.79
C LYS A 46 -4.15 -7.61 -36.37
N ASN A 47 -4.05 -6.58 -37.21
CA ASN A 47 -5.17 -5.73 -37.67
C ASN A 47 -6.47 -6.48 -38.04
N ASN A 48 -6.38 -7.65 -38.67
CA ASN A 48 -7.56 -8.40 -39.14
C ASN A 48 -8.10 -9.42 -38.11
N GLU A 49 -7.43 -9.56 -36.97
CA GLU A 49 -7.75 -10.52 -35.89
C GLU A 49 -7.71 -9.88 -34.50
N GLN A 50 -7.79 -8.55 -34.44
CA GLN A 50 -7.75 -7.81 -33.18
C GLN A 50 -8.94 -8.20 -32.30
N ALA A 51 -8.64 -8.46 -31.04
CA ALA A 51 -9.63 -8.47 -29.98
C ALA A 51 -9.69 -7.09 -29.35
N LEU A 52 -10.89 -6.58 -29.13
CA LEU A 52 -11.11 -5.39 -28.32
C LEU A 52 -11.24 -5.80 -26.86
N TRP A 53 -10.33 -5.31 -26.03
CA TRP A 53 -10.43 -5.39 -24.57
C TRP A 53 -11.03 -4.11 -24.05
N SER A 54 -12.01 -4.19 -23.16
CA SER A 54 -12.51 -3.01 -22.44
C SER A 54 -12.40 -3.23 -20.95
N ILE A 55 -11.94 -2.22 -20.22
CA ILE A 55 -11.87 -2.22 -18.76
C ILE A 55 -12.72 -1.06 -18.29
N ASN A 56 -13.75 -1.34 -17.51
CA ASN A 56 -14.74 -0.35 -17.12
C ASN A 56 -14.92 -0.31 -15.61
N ASN A 57 -15.27 0.87 -15.10
CA ASN A 57 -15.52 1.17 -13.69
C ASN A 57 -14.38 0.70 -12.75
N PRO A 58 -13.12 1.08 -13.00
CA PRO A 58 -12.02 0.78 -12.10
C PRO A 58 -12.20 1.54 -10.77
N HIS A 59 -12.16 0.82 -9.66
CA HIS A 59 -12.22 1.42 -8.32
C HIS A 59 -11.55 0.50 -7.29
N VAL A 60 -11.32 1.03 -6.10
CA VAL A 60 -10.77 0.31 -4.95
C VAL A 60 -11.70 0.39 -3.76
N LYS A 61 -11.58 -0.61 -2.89
CA LYS A 61 -12.15 -0.60 -1.55
C LYS A 61 -11.06 -0.94 -0.53
N PHE A 62 -10.94 -0.12 0.50
CA PHE A 62 -10.08 -0.36 1.65
C PHE A 62 -10.95 -0.78 2.83
N GLN A 63 -10.60 -1.91 3.43
CA GLN A 63 -11.28 -2.51 4.57
C GLN A 63 -10.25 -2.84 5.64
N GLU A 64 -10.73 -3.18 6.84
CA GLU A 64 -9.84 -3.64 7.89
C GLU A 64 -9.07 -4.90 7.44
N GLY A 65 -7.75 -4.80 7.41
CA GLY A 65 -6.86 -5.90 7.02
C GLY A 65 -6.72 -6.16 5.52
N SER A 66 -7.43 -5.44 4.64
CA SER A 66 -7.34 -5.67 3.18
C SER A 66 -7.59 -4.43 2.33
N ALA A 67 -7.04 -4.46 1.12
CA ALA A 67 -7.38 -3.54 0.06
C ALA A 67 -7.67 -4.33 -1.21
N GLU A 68 -8.69 -3.96 -1.96
CA GLU A 68 -9.10 -4.67 -3.17
C GLU A 68 -9.34 -3.69 -4.32
N PHE A 69 -8.91 -4.07 -5.51
CA PHE A 69 -9.19 -3.42 -6.78
C PHE A 69 -10.33 -4.15 -7.49
N PHE A 70 -11.24 -3.38 -8.06
CA PHE A 70 -12.42 -3.84 -8.78
C PHE A 70 -12.46 -3.22 -10.17
N ALA A 71 -12.82 -4.02 -11.16
CA ALA A 71 -13.17 -3.54 -12.49
C ALA A 71 -14.06 -4.54 -13.22
N THR A 72 -14.69 -4.11 -14.29
CA THR A 72 -15.35 -4.99 -15.26
C THR A 72 -14.52 -5.07 -16.51
N VAL A 73 -14.05 -6.27 -16.87
CA VAL A 73 -13.27 -6.49 -18.09
C VAL A 73 -14.10 -7.23 -19.13
N SER A 74 -14.13 -6.72 -20.35
CA SER A 74 -14.74 -7.38 -21.50
C SER A 74 -13.73 -7.68 -22.60
N TYR A 75 -14.00 -8.75 -23.34
CA TYR A 75 -13.23 -9.22 -24.47
C TYR A 75 -14.17 -9.48 -25.63
N GLN A 76 -13.94 -8.78 -26.75
CA GLN A 76 -14.72 -8.94 -27.97
C GLN A 76 -13.80 -9.29 -29.15
N LYS A 77 -14.06 -10.41 -29.82
CA LYS A 77 -13.37 -10.83 -31.05
C LYS A 77 -14.35 -11.58 -31.96
N GLY A 78 -14.69 -10.99 -33.11
CA GLY A 78 -15.71 -11.53 -34.00
C GLY A 78 -17.05 -11.72 -33.28
N LYS A 79 -17.56 -12.96 -33.27
CA LYS A 79 -18.80 -13.34 -32.55
C LYS A 79 -18.59 -13.64 -31.06
N THR A 80 -17.35 -13.68 -30.59
CA THR A 80 -17.05 -13.93 -29.18
C THR A 80 -17.13 -12.62 -28.40
N ASN A 81 -18.00 -12.58 -27.40
CA ASN A 81 -18.07 -11.51 -26.40
C ASN A 81 -18.10 -12.15 -25.00
N ILE A 82 -17.15 -11.79 -24.14
CA ILE A 82 -17.04 -12.28 -22.77
C ILE A 82 -16.90 -11.07 -21.86
N LYS A 83 -17.65 -11.06 -20.77
CA LYS A 83 -17.59 -10.04 -19.72
C LYS A 83 -17.30 -10.72 -18.39
N LYS A 84 -16.38 -10.17 -17.61
CA LYS A 84 -15.95 -10.69 -16.31
C LYS A 84 -15.78 -9.55 -15.31
N SER A 85 -16.42 -9.68 -14.15
CA SER A 85 -16.08 -8.86 -12.99
C SER A 85 -14.75 -9.34 -12.43
N VAL A 86 -13.83 -8.41 -12.23
CA VAL A 86 -12.47 -8.67 -11.74
C VAL A 86 -12.36 -8.03 -10.37
N THR A 87 -11.98 -8.84 -9.39
CA THR A 87 -11.53 -8.41 -8.06
C THR A 87 -10.12 -8.91 -7.87
N LYS A 88 -9.23 -8.04 -7.38
CA LYS A 88 -7.82 -8.34 -7.13
C LYS A 88 -7.41 -7.72 -5.81
N ASN A 89 -6.66 -8.45 -4.99
CA ASN A 89 -6.06 -7.86 -3.80
C ASN A 89 -5.09 -6.74 -4.20
N MET A 90 -4.94 -5.79 -3.30
CA MET A 90 -3.91 -4.79 -3.34
C MET A 90 -3.01 -4.91 -2.13
N TYR A 91 -1.75 -4.59 -2.32
CA TYR A 91 -0.76 -4.51 -1.26
C TYR A 91 0.02 -3.20 -1.38
N VAL A 92 0.73 -2.88 -0.31
CA VAL A 92 1.45 -1.62 -0.17
C VAL A 92 2.90 -1.96 0.07
N GLU A 93 3.79 -1.37 -0.71
CA GLU A 93 5.22 -1.43 -0.49
C GLU A 93 5.70 -0.08 0.03
N TYR A 94 6.56 -0.10 1.05
CA TYR A 94 7.27 1.08 1.50
C TYR A 94 8.78 0.88 1.33
N ASN A 95 9.38 1.64 0.41
CA ASN A 95 10.82 1.72 0.27
C ASN A 95 11.35 2.88 1.12
N PHE A 96 11.96 2.54 2.26
CA PHE A 96 12.48 3.52 3.22
C PHE A 96 13.59 4.40 2.63
N ASP A 97 14.54 3.81 1.90
CA ASP A 97 15.70 4.51 1.35
C ASP A 97 15.29 5.61 0.36
N LYS A 98 14.35 5.28 -0.53
CA LYS A 98 13.77 6.22 -1.51
C LYS A 98 12.66 7.08 -0.93
N ASN A 99 12.18 6.74 0.26
CA ASN A 99 10.98 7.28 0.89
C ASN A 99 9.72 7.21 0.01
N ILE A 100 9.50 6.09 -0.67
CA ILE A 100 8.35 5.92 -1.58
C ILE A 100 7.42 4.84 -1.03
N ILE A 101 6.16 5.20 -0.87
CA ILE A 101 5.04 4.28 -0.71
C ILE A 101 4.47 3.99 -2.10
N GLN A 102 4.23 2.72 -2.42
CA GLN A 102 3.58 2.32 -3.67
C GLN A 102 2.42 1.38 -3.38
N LEU A 103 1.25 1.68 -3.96
CA LEU A 103 0.11 0.76 -3.95
C LEU A 103 0.15 -0.09 -5.21
N MET A 104 -0.01 -1.41 -5.04
CA MET A 104 0.13 -2.39 -6.11
C MET A 104 -1.05 -3.34 -6.11
N ILE A 105 -1.58 -3.65 -7.30
CA ILE A 105 -2.56 -4.71 -7.51
C ILE A 105 -1.80 -6.02 -7.64
N GLU A 106 -2.12 -6.97 -6.77
CA GLU A 106 -1.57 -8.31 -6.78
C GLU A 106 -2.03 -9.08 -8.02
N ASN A 107 -1.09 -9.76 -8.68
CA ASN A 107 -1.37 -10.57 -9.87
C ASN A 107 -2.26 -9.84 -10.90
N PRO A 108 -1.82 -8.70 -11.47
CA PRO A 108 -2.66 -7.78 -12.25
C PRO A 108 -3.10 -8.34 -13.61
N ILE A 109 -2.66 -9.55 -13.96
CA ILE A 109 -3.04 -10.22 -15.20
C ILE A 109 -4.49 -10.73 -15.09
N VAL A 110 -5.31 -10.30 -16.05
CA VAL A 110 -6.67 -10.80 -16.28
C VAL A 110 -6.64 -11.70 -17.51
N LYS A 111 -7.07 -12.96 -17.34
CA LYS A 111 -7.18 -13.95 -18.41
C LYS A 111 -8.64 -14.12 -18.82
N MET A 112 -8.86 -14.29 -20.12
CA MET A 112 -10.13 -14.67 -20.71
C MET A 112 -10.01 -16.04 -21.34
N GLU A 113 -10.98 -16.90 -21.09
CA GLU A 113 -10.92 -18.33 -21.37
C GLU A 113 -12.29 -18.85 -21.78
N ARG A 114 -12.31 -19.93 -22.57
CA ARG A 114 -13.47 -20.77 -22.83
C ARG A 114 -13.12 -22.22 -22.47
N LYS A 115 -14.10 -23.12 -22.53
CA LYS A 115 -13.89 -24.56 -22.31
C LYS A 115 -12.74 -25.13 -23.16
N GLU A 116 -12.54 -24.58 -24.35
CA GLU A 116 -11.51 -25.01 -25.32
C GLU A 116 -10.11 -24.40 -25.05
N GLY A 117 -9.98 -23.47 -24.10
CA GLY A 117 -8.69 -22.89 -23.70
C GLY A 117 -8.68 -21.38 -23.52
N ALA A 118 -7.48 -20.83 -23.31
CA ALA A 118 -7.26 -19.41 -23.10
C ALA A 118 -7.41 -18.61 -24.41
N LEU A 119 -8.21 -17.55 -24.37
CA LEU A 119 -8.43 -16.63 -25.49
C LEU A 119 -7.43 -15.47 -25.48
N GLY A 120 -6.96 -15.08 -24.30
CA GLY A 120 -5.95 -14.05 -24.16
C GLY A 120 -5.81 -13.54 -22.74
N LYS A 121 -4.89 -12.60 -22.57
CA LYS A 121 -4.62 -11.94 -21.29
C LYS A 121 -4.35 -10.45 -21.47
N ILE A 122 -4.76 -9.67 -20.48
CA ILE A 122 -4.42 -8.25 -20.35
C ILE A 122 -3.80 -8.00 -18.98
N ASP A 123 -2.81 -7.12 -18.94
CA ASP A 123 -2.21 -6.64 -17.70
C ASP A 123 -2.81 -5.26 -17.40
N ILE A 124 -3.44 -5.13 -16.24
CA ILE A 124 -4.11 -3.88 -15.84
C ILE A 124 -3.19 -2.97 -15.03
N SER A 125 -2.02 -3.44 -14.59
CA SER A 125 -1.07 -2.65 -13.79
C SER A 125 -0.51 -1.46 -14.57
N SER A 126 -0.21 -1.67 -15.85
CA SER A 126 0.34 -0.65 -16.75
C SER A 126 -0.59 0.54 -16.93
N LEU A 127 -1.90 0.36 -16.72
CA LEU A 127 -2.89 1.42 -16.79
C LEU A 127 -3.08 2.07 -15.43
N TYR A 128 -3.38 1.27 -14.41
CA TYR A 128 -3.98 1.78 -13.17
C TYR A 128 -3.02 1.91 -11.98
N GLN A 129 -1.75 1.51 -12.08
CA GLN A 129 -0.83 1.55 -10.93
C GLN A 129 0.28 2.59 -11.02
N GLN A 130 0.58 3.13 -12.21
CA GLN A 130 1.82 3.88 -12.42
C GLN A 130 1.95 5.12 -11.52
N GLY A 131 0.84 5.83 -11.30
CA GLY A 131 0.77 7.05 -10.49
C GLY A 131 0.46 6.83 -9.01
N LEU A 132 0.22 5.60 -8.56
CA LEU A 132 -0.09 5.30 -7.15
C LEU A 132 1.18 5.22 -6.30
N LYS A 133 1.96 6.31 -6.31
CA LYS A 133 3.23 6.47 -5.61
C LYS A 133 3.20 7.75 -4.77
N PHE A 134 3.53 7.61 -3.49
CA PHE A 134 3.43 8.68 -2.51
C PHE A 134 4.72 8.78 -1.70
N GLN A 135 4.94 9.95 -1.09
CA GLN A 135 6.01 10.12 -0.13
C GLN A 135 5.68 9.37 1.16
N GLY A 136 6.64 8.63 1.69
CA GLY A 136 6.50 7.94 2.96
C GLY A 136 6.79 8.80 4.18
N PRO A 137 6.47 8.29 5.38
CA PRO A 137 6.84 8.94 6.62
C PRO A 137 8.36 8.86 6.81
N ARG A 138 9.05 9.99 6.70
CA ARG A 138 10.48 10.08 7.01
C ARG A 138 10.82 11.37 7.77
N PRO A 139 11.48 11.29 8.93
CA PRO A 139 11.95 12.45 9.65
C PRO A 139 13.00 13.20 8.82
N LYS A 140 12.97 14.52 8.88
CA LYS A 140 13.98 15.35 8.20
C LYS A 140 15.32 15.39 8.94
N ALA A 141 15.32 15.19 10.24
CA ALA A 141 16.51 15.20 11.09
C ALA A 141 16.71 13.81 11.69
N GLU A 142 17.92 13.28 11.53
CA GLU A 142 18.33 12.00 12.14
C GLU A 142 18.94 12.20 13.54
N SER A 143 19.39 13.42 13.84
CA SER A 143 19.92 13.78 15.16
C SER A 143 19.91 15.29 15.37
N PHE A 144 20.01 15.72 16.61
CA PHE A 144 20.23 17.12 16.97
C PHE A 144 21.15 17.24 18.18
N LYS A 145 21.73 18.43 18.37
CA LYS A 145 22.64 18.71 19.49
C LYS A 145 21.97 19.65 20.48
N LEU A 146 22.04 19.31 21.77
CA LEU A 146 21.53 20.13 22.85
C LEU A 146 22.68 20.64 23.73
N LYS A 147 22.66 21.93 24.06
CA LYS A 147 23.62 22.52 25.01
C LYS A 147 23.09 22.34 26.43
N THR A 148 23.91 21.74 27.28
CA THR A 148 23.60 21.51 28.70
C THR A 148 24.67 22.15 29.60
N ARG A 149 24.43 22.17 30.92
CA ARG A 149 25.42 22.62 31.91
C ARG A 149 26.67 21.72 31.94
N LYS A 150 26.57 20.47 31.50
CA LYS A 150 27.67 19.48 31.47
C LYS A 150 28.39 19.40 30.12
N GLY A 151 28.00 20.22 29.14
CA GLY A 151 28.53 20.19 27.77
C GLY A 151 27.45 20.03 26.71
N ARG A 152 27.86 19.71 25.47
CA ARG A 152 26.94 19.41 24.37
C ARG A 152 26.65 17.91 24.33
N ILE A 153 25.37 17.54 24.31
CA ILE A 153 24.93 16.16 24.06
C ILE A 153 24.36 16.08 22.64
N LYS A 154 24.56 14.93 21.98
CA LYS A 154 23.90 14.59 20.73
C LYS A 154 22.73 13.67 21.08
N ILE A 155 21.56 13.95 20.51
CA ILE A 155 20.37 13.11 20.62
C ILE A 155 20.11 12.54 19.23
N ASP A 156 20.09 11.22 19.14
CA ASP A 156 19.87 10.49 17.90
C ASP A 156 18.41 10.05 17.81
N MET A 157 17.82 10.15 16.62
CA MET A 157 16.51 9.60 16.32
C MET A 157 16.72 8.26 15.62
N ASN A 158 16.18 7.21 16.23
CA ASN A 158 16.30 5.86 15.73
C ASN A 158 14.94 5.36 15.24
N ILE A 159 14.96 4.55 14.18
CA ILE A 159 13.78 4.01 13.53
C ILE A 159 13.76 2.52 13.84
N GLU A 160 12.73 2.07 14.54
CA GLU A 160 12.68 0.69 15.02
C GLU A 160 12.11 -0.25 13.95
N LYS A 161 10.97 0.12 13.35
CA LYS A 161 10.31 -0.65 12.29
C LYS A 161 9.36 0.21 11.48
N SER A 162 8.99 -0.30 10.31
CA SER A 162 7.89 0.20 9.50
C SER A 162 6.68 -0.72 9.60
N ILE A 163 5.49 -0.15 9.61
CA ILE A 163 4.22 -0.87 9.79
C ILE A 163 3.22 -0.36 8.76
N ILE A 164 2.45 -1.27 8.18
CA ILE A 164 1.38 -0.96 7.24
C ILE A 164 0.06 -1.40 7.89
N TYR A 165 -0.87 -0.47 7.97
CA TYR A 165 -2.23 -0.70 8.46
C TYR A 165 -3.23 -0.56 7.33
N PHE A 166 -4.12 -1.55 7.23
CA PHE A 166 -5.30 -1.47 6.38
C PHE A 166 -6.49 -1.20 7.30
N GLU A 167 -7.03 0.00 7.19
CA GLU A 167 -8.16 0.50 7.98
C GLU A 167 -9.34 0.76 7.04
N GLN A 168 -10.55 0.89 7.59
CA GLN A 168 -11.71 1.21 6.78
C GLN A 168 -11.52 2.53 6.02
N GLY A 169 -11.46 2.45 4.68
CA GLY A 169 -11.32 3.61 3.80
C GLY A 169 -9.92 4.25 3.76
N VAL A 170 -8.91 3.70 4.45
CA VAL A 170 -7.57 4.28 4.52
C VAL A 170 -6.51 3.18 4.58
N VAL A 171 -5.40 3.38 3.86
CA VAL A 171 -4.14 2.68 4.09
C VAL A 171 -3.19 3.62 4.81
N ARG A 172 -2.61 3.18 5.93
CA ARG A 172 -1.62 3.94 6.68
C ARG A 172 -0.28 3.25 6.66
N VAL A 173 0.77 3.99 6.33
CA VAL A 173 2.16 3.57 6.50
C VAL A 173 2.75 4.36 7.65
N ALA A 174 3.25 3.67 8.66
CA ALA A 174 3.84 4.26 9.86
C ALA A 174 5.29 3.79 10.03
N ILE A 175 6.08 4.61 10.70
CA ILE A 175 7.36 4.19 11.28
C ILE A 175 7.34 4.46 12.78
N GLU A 176 7.85 3.50 13.55
CA GLU A 176 8.08 3.67 14.99
C GLU A 176 9.45 4.31 15.21
N LEU A 177 9.48 5.31 16.08
CA LEU A 177 10.63 6.14 16.37
C LEU A 177 10.90 6.21 17.87
N ASP A 178 12.19 6.24 18.21
CA ASP A 178 12.66 6.53 19.55
C ASP A 178 13.84 7.52 19.53
N TYR A 179 14.03 8.25 20.63
CA TYR A 179 15.16 9.15 20.82
C TYR A 179 16.15 8.53 21.81
N LYS A 180 17.44 8.56 21.47
CA LYS A 180 18.54 8.06 22.31
C LYS A 180 19.54 9.17 22.62
#